data_AF-A0A4Z0Z0F3-F1
#
_entry.id   AF-A0A4Z0Z0F3-F1
#
_cell.length_a   1.000
_cell.length_b   1.000
_cell.length_c   1.000
_cell.angle_alpha   90.00
_cell.angle_beta   90.00
_cell.angle_gamma   90.00
#
_symmetry.space_group_name_H-M   'P 1'
#
loop_
_entity.id
_entity.type
_entity.pdbx_description
1 polymer ?
#
loop_
_entity_poly.entity_id
_entity_poly.type
_entity_poly.pdbx_seq_one_letter_code
_entity_poly.pdbx_strand_id
1 'polypeptide(L)'
;MEPYTGPAGSDYSASWVISLPLNAYVTEYVALTDGHEIGGKRLTPMRYRDMMVDNYLDAGGDLKTWTYIGTRSIANMATRDLISNVFHAAGKDVDQPGSVEFLSDSSEFGNVAFGNPFTQGIQGLLREYEEDMGKAKIKRFIFISEGMCKEKDIYVYPLLNLVVELCRPGDEGYPSD
;
A
#
# COMPACT_ATOMS: atom_id res chain seq x y z
N MET A 1 -16.95 -3.08 -11.83
CA MET A 1 -16.78 -2.03 -10.80
C MET A 1 -16.32 -0.80 -11.56
N GLU A 2 -17.19 0.20 -11.70
CA GLU A 2 -16.83 1.45 -12.40
C GLU A 2 -16.03 2.35 -11.45
N PRO A 3 -15.00 3.04 -11.92
CA PRO A 3 -14.26 3.99 -11.09
C PRO A 3 -15.18 5.13 -10.65
N TYR A 4 -15.08 5.53 -9.38
CA TYR A 4 -15.78 6.72 -8.89
C TYR A 4 -15.23 7.94 -9.63
N THR A 5 -16.05 8.53 -10.51
CA THR A 5 -15.78 9.83 -11.10
C THR A 5 -16.37 10.88 -10.17
N GLY A 6 -15.51 11.74 -9.62
CA GLY A 6 -15.95 12.89 -8.84
C GLY A 6 -16.90 13.81 -9.64
N PRO A 7 -17.46 14.86 -9.00
CA PRO A 7 -18.30 15.82 -9.69
C PRO A 7 -17.62 16.38 -10.95
N ALA A 8 -18.43 16.67 -11.97
CA ALA A 8 -17.97 17.06 -13.30
C ALA A 8 -16.92 18.19 -13.24
N GLY A 9 -15.74 17.94 -13.80
CA GLY A 9 -14.63 18.91 -13.88
C GLY A 9 -13.56 18.76 -12.80
N SER A 10 -13.55 17.66 -12.04
CA SER A 10 -12.47 17.37 -11.11
C SER A 10 -11.72 16.08 -11.44
N ASP A 11 -10.41 16.19 -11.68
CA ASP A 11 -9.48 15.08 -11.98
C ASP A 11 -9.13 14.24 -10.74
N TYR A 12 -10.12 13.92 -9.90
CA TYR A 12 -9.94 12.81 -8.95
C TYR A 12 -10.28 11.53 -9.66
N SER A 13 -9.30 10.65 -9.77
CA SER A 13 -9.56 9.24 -10.00
C SER A 13 -8.95 8.44 -8.86
N ALA A 14 -9.75 7.52 -8.35
CA ALA A 14 -9.32 6.50 -7.44
C ALA A 14 -9.94 5.17 -7.89
N SER A 15 -9.14 4.13 -7.96
CA SER A 15 -9.60 2.78 -8.24
C SER A 15 -9.01 1.81 -7.23
N TRP A 16 -9.86 0.90 -6.76
CA TRP A 16 -9.54 -0.07 -5.74
C TRP A 16 -10.26 -1.39 -5.99
N VAL A 17 -9.76 -2.45 -5.37
CA VAL A 17 -10.35 -3.78 -5.39
C VAL A 17 -10.42 -4.30 -3.97
N ILE A 18 -11.55 -4.91 -3.61
CA ILE A 18 -11.80 -5.48 -2.28
C ILE A 18 -12.11 -6.97 -2.41
N SER A 19 -11.54 -7.76 -1.50
CA SER A 19 -11.89 -9.16 -1.32
C SER A 19 -12.30 -9.37 0.14
N LEU A 20 -13.61 -9.42 0.39
CA LEU A 20 -14.16 -9.71 1.72
C LEU A 20 -13.74 -11.09 2.25
N PRO A 21 -13.73 -12.18 1.45
CA PRO A 21 -13.31 -13.49 1.96
C PRO A 21 -11.86 -13.53 2.45
N LEU A 22 -11.01 -12.66 1.89
CA LEU A 22 -9.60 -12.55 2.29
C LEU A 22 -9.34 -11.38 3.24
N ASN A 23 -10.38 -10.60 3.59
CA ASN A 23 -10.26 -9.33 4.28
C ASN A 23 -9.16 -8.43 3.67
N ALA A 24 -9.20 -8.25 2.36
CA ALA A 24 -8.17 -7.55 1.60
C ALA A 24 -8.71 -6.32 0.87
N TYR A 25 -7.89 -5.29 0.80
CA TYR A 25 -8.14 -4.07 0.04
C TYR A 25 -6.89 -3.72 -0.75
N VAL A 26 -7.01 -3.43 -2.03
CA VAL A 26 -5.90 -3.06 -2.91
C VAL A 26 -6.23 -1.74 -3.58
N THR A 27 -5.37 -0.74 -3.40
CA THR A 27 -5.41 0.47 -4.22
C THR A 27 -4.67 0.22 -5.53
N GLU A 28 -5.33 0.50 -6.65
CA GLU A 28 -4.71 0.47 -7.97
C GLU A 28 -4.21 1.85 -8.42
N TYR A 29 -5.02 2.87 -8.17
CA TYR A 29 -4.68 4.25 -8.51
C TYR A 29 -5.34 5.19 -7.51
N VAL A 30 -4.64 6.27 -7.15
CA VAL A 30 -5.21 7.36 -6.35
C VAL A 30 -4.51 8.68 -6.69
N ALA A 31 -5.31 9.71 -7.00
CA ALA A 31 -4.86 11.09 -7.14
C ALA A 31 -5.60 12.00 -6.14
N LEU A 32 -4.89 12.53 -5.14
CA LEU A 32 -5.45 13.44 -4.13
C LEU A 32 -4.93 14.88 -4.24
N THR A 33 -3.97 15.12 -5.13
CA THR A 33 -3.30 16.41 -5.37
C THR A 33 -3.29 16.74 -6.85
N ASP A 34 -3.30 18.04 -7.15
CA ASP A 34 -3.25 18.60 -8.50
C ASP A 34 -1.80 18.57 -8.99
N GLY A 35 -1.29 17.37 -9.23
CA GLY A 35 0.12 17.10 -9.51
C GLY A 35 0.76 16.07 -8.59
N HIS A 36 2.04 15.80 -8.82
CA HIS A 36 2.84 14.78 -8.11
C HIS A 36 3.87 15.39 -7.14
N GLU A 37 4.00 16.71 -7.14
CA GLU A 37 4.95 17.44 -6.31
C GLU A 37 4.52 17.51 -4.83
N ILE A 38 5.52 17.51 -3.95
CA ILE A 38 5.30 17.69 -2.51
C ILE A 38 4.71 19.08 -2.27
N GLY A 39 3.59 19.13 -1.54
CA GLY A 39 2.88 20.39 -1.28
C GLY A 39 1.95 20.83 -2.41
N GLY A 40 1.76 20.00 -3.44
CA GLY A 40 0.77 20.21 -4.50
C GLY A 40 -0.62 20.47 -3.93
N LYS A 41 -1.40 21.27 -4.66
CA LYS A 41 -2.73 21.69 -4.20
C LYS A 41 -3.57 20.44 -3.96
N ARG A 42 -4.09 20.29 -2.74
CA ARG A 42 -5.01 19.21 -2.44
C ARG A 42 -6.23 19.37 -3.32
N LEU A 43 -6.53 18.31 -4.03
CA LEU A 43 -7.78 18.23 -4.71
C LEU A 43 -8.85 18.06 -3.58
N THR A 44 -8.76 17.09 -2.65
CA THR A 44 -9.88 16.77 -1.72
C THR A 44 -9.44 16.95 -0.28
N PRO A 45 -10.33 17.33 0.66
CA PRO A 45 -10.01 17.31 2.09
C PRO A 45 -9.86 15.90 2.66
N MET A 46 -10.35 14.86 1.97
CA MET A 46 -10.23 13.46 2.37
C MET A 46 -8.78 12.96 2.30
N ARG A 47 -8.28 12.35 3.38
CA ARG A 47 -6.95 11.73 3.36
C ARG A 47 -7.05 10.33 2.76
N TYR A 48 -5.95 9.85 2.18
CA TYR A 48 -5.90 8.53 1.56
C TYR A 48 -6.34 7.40 2.51
N ARG A 49 -5.89 7.44 3.76
CA ARG A 49 -6.28 6.46 4.79
C ARG A 49 -7.78 6.45 5.08
N ASP A 50 -8.42 7.62 5.08
CA ASP A 50 -9.85 7.75 5.38
C ASP A 50 -10.66 7.20 4.21
N MET A 51 -10.21 7.48 2.98
CA MET A 51 -10.80 6.88 1.77
C MET A 51 -10.71 5.34 1.77
N MET A 52 -9.57 4.77 2.20
CA MET A 52 -9.44 3.31 2.29
C MET A 52 -10.43 2.72 3.30
N VAL A 53 -10.60 3.35 4.46
CA VAL A 53 -11.56 2.93 5.49
C VAL A 53 -13.00 3.02 4.99
N ASP A 54 -13.39 4.17 4.44
CA ASP A 54 -14.73 4.40 3.92
C ASP A 54 -15.08 3.36 2.85
N ASN A 55 -14.18 3.14 1.88
CA ASN A 55 -14.38 2.17 0.80
C ASN A 55 -14.49 0.73 1.33
N TYR A 56 -13.66 0.36 2.31
CA TYR A 56 -13.67 -0.99 2.87
C TYR A 56 -14.94 -1.27 3.67
N LEU A 57 -15.40 -0.29 4.46
CA LEU A 57 -16.65 -0.36 5.22
C LEU A 57 -17.88 -0.36 4.30
N ASP A 58 -17.91 0.49 3.26
CA ASP A 58 -19.01 0.55 2.29
C ASP A 58 -19.20 -0.78 1.54
N ALA A 59 -18.09 -1.48 1.26
CA ALA A 59 -18.13 -2.83 0.70
C ALA A 59 -18.59 -3.91 1.68
N GLY A 60 -18.89 -3.58 2.94
CA GLY A 60 -19.29 -4.53 3.99
C GLY A 60 -18.11 -5.20 4.72
N GLY A 61 -16.90 -4.65 4.62
CA GLY A 61 -15.74 -5.10 5.38
C GLY A 61 -15.81 -4.72 6.86
N ASP A 62 -15.06 -5.44 7.70
CA ASP A 62 -14.88 -5.13 9.12
C ASP A 62 -13.41 -4.78 9.41
N LEU A 63 -13.17 -3.58 9.93
CA LEU A 63 -11.83 -3.09 10.26
C LEU A 63 -11.11 -4.01 11.26
N LYS A 64 -11.86 -4.69 12.14
CA LYS A 64 -11.32 -5.64 13.11
C LYS A 64 -10.87 -6.95 12.47
N THR A 65 -11.24 -7.22 11.23
CA THR A 65 -10.81 -8.42 10.50
C THR A 65 -9.96 -8.10 9.28
N TRP A 66 -9.79 -6.83 8.89
CA TRP A 66 -8.95 -6.41 7.77
C TRP A 66 -7.52 -6.98 7.90
N THR A 67 -7.11 -7.83 6.96
CA THR A 67 -5.84 -8.56 7.01
C THR A 67 -4.81 -8.00 6.04
N TYR A 68 -5.20 -7.65 4.82
CA TYR A 68 -4.27 -7.27 3.76
C TYR A 68 -4.56 -5.89 3.18
N ILE A 69 -3.52 -5.05 3.12
CA ILE A 69 -3.54 -3.76 2.46
C ILE A 69 -2.54 -3.78 1.30
N GLY A 70 -3.03 -3.65 0.08
CA GLY A 70 -2.24 -3.68 -1.14
C GLY A 70 -2.13 -2.33 -1.82
N THR A 71 -1.00 -2.09 -2.47
CA THR A 71 -0.80 -1.01 -3.44
C THR A 71 -0.25 -1.63 -4.71
N ARG A 72 -0.97 -1.44 -5.82
CA ARG A 72 -0.58 -1.92 -7.14
C ARG A 72 0.07 -0.81 -7.96
N SER A 73 0.98 -1.16 -8.85
CA SER A 73 1.54 -0.26 -9.87
C SER A 73 2.17 1.02 -9.29
N ILE A 74 3.09 0.87 -8.33
CA ILE A 74 3.76 1.98 -7.67
C ILE A 74 4.59 2.81 -8.67
N ALA A 75 4.15 4.04 -8.93
CA ALA A 75 4.84 4.97 -9.84
C ALA A 75 5.82 5.92 -9.13
N ASN A 76 5.69 6.14 -7.83
CA ASN A 76 6.51 7.11 -7.07
C ASN A 76 7.99 6.72 -7.07
N MET A 77 8.86 7.53 -7.69
CA MET A 77 10.28 7.20 -7.91
C MET A 77 11.05 6.91 -6.62
N ALA A 78 10.88 7.72 -5.56
CA ALA A 78 11.55 7.47 -4.28
C ALA A 78 11.18 6.11 -3.67
N THR A 79 9.92 5.72 -3.79
CA THR A 79 9.45 4.39 -3.37
C THR A 79 10.06 3.29 -4.24
N ARG A 80 10.13 3.51 -5.56
CA ARG A 80 10.70 2.56 -6.50
C ARG A 80 12.19 2.34 -6.22
N ASP A 81 12.96 3.40 -5.97
CA ASP A 81 14.38 3.31 -5.61
C ASP A 81 14.59 2.49 -4.33
N LEU A 82 13.74 2.71 -3.32
CA LEU A 82 13.78 1.93 -2.09
C LEU A 82 13.50 0.45 -2.36
N ILE A 83 12.49 0.13 -3.16
CA ILE A 83 12.15 -1.26 -3.52
C ILE A 83 13.31 -1.91 -4.29
N SER A 84 13.91 -1.21 -5.25
CA SER A 84 15.07 -1.72 -6.00
C SER A 84 16.25 -2.03 -5.08
N ASN A 85 16.55 -1.14 -4.13
CA ASN A 85 17.61 -1.37 -3.14
C ASN A 85 17.31 -2.58 -2.25
N VAL A 86 16.04 -2.74 -1.84
CA VAL A 86 15.55 -3.90 -1.09
C VAL A 86 15.75 -5.21 -1.86
N PHE A 87 15.41 -5.24 -3.15
CA PHE A 87 15.62 -6.42 -4.00
C PHE A 87 17.11 -6.73 -4.15
N HIS A 88 17.92 -5.71 -4.41
CA HIS A 88 19.37 -5.85 -4.54
C HIS A 88 20.01 -6.40 -3.26
N ALA A 89 19.63 -5.87 -2.08
CA ALA A 89 20.11 -6.34 -0.78
C ALA A 89 19.72 -7.80 -0.51
N ALA A 90 18.57 -8.25 -1.03
CA ALA A 90 18.12 -9.64 -0.96
C ALA A 90 18.78 -10.55 -2.04
N GLY A 91 19.71 -10.02 -2.84
CA GLY A 91 20.36 -10.76 -3.94
C GLY A 91 19.41 -11.09 -5.09
N LYS A 92 18.30 -10.36 -5.23
CA LYS A 92 17.30 -10.54 -6.28
C LYS A 92 17.39 -9.44 -7.33
N ASP A 93 17.09 -9.79 -8.56
CA ASP A 93 16.93 -8.85 -9.66
C ASP A 93 15.49 -8.31 -9.67
N VAL A 94 15.34 -6.99 -9.51
CA VAL A 94 14.04 -6.31 -9.52
C VAL A 94 13.40 -6.33 -10.92
N ASP A 95 14.18 -6.53 -11.97
CA ASP A 95 13.67 -6.61 -13.35
C ASP A 95 13.10 -8.00 -13.69
N GLN A 96 13.27 -8.97 -12.80
CA GLN A 96 12.63 -10.29 -12.89
C GLN A 96 11.43 -10.41 -11.95
N PRO A 97 10.42 -11.23 -12.31
CA PRO A 97 9.34 -11.55 -11.40
C PRO A 97 9.85 -12.15 -10.09
N GLY A 98 9.38 -11.61 -8.96
CA GLY A 98 9.78 -12.08 -7.64
C GLY A 98 9.25 -11.21 -6.50
N SER A 99 9.49 -11.66 -5.27
CA SER A 99 9.11 -10.90 -4.07
C SER A 99 10.23 -10.85 -3.03
N VAL A 100 10.21 -9.82 -2.19
CA VAL A 100 11.03 -9.71 -0.98
C VAL A 100 10.12 -9.39 0.20
N GLU A 101 10.32 -10.10 1.30
CA GLU A 101 9.48 -10.00 2.50
C GLU A 101 10.30 -9.50 3.69
N PHE A 102 9.70 -8.63 4.49
CA PHE A 102 10.26 -8.15 5.75
C PHE A 102 9.27 -8.37 6.88
N LEU A 103 9.64 -9.21 7.83
CA LEU A 103 8.90 -9.43 9.06
C LEU A 103 9.18 -8.29 10.04
N SER A 104 8.24 -8.00 10.94
CA SER A 104 8.35 -6.93 11.94
C SER A 104 9.53 -7.05 12.90
N ASP A 105 10.09 -8.25 13.06
CA ASP A 105 11.25 -8.55 13.90
C ASP A 105 12.60 -8.44 13.15
N SER A 106 12.59 -8.16 11.85
CA SER A 106 13.83 -8.02 11.08
C SER A 106 14.50 -6.66 11.31
N SER A 107 15.83 -6.64 11.33
CA SER A 107 16.60 -5.40 11.55
C SER A 107 16.39 -4.35 10.44
N GLU A 108 16.04 -4.82 9.25
CA GLU A 108 15.77 -4.06 8.04
C GLU A 108 14.35 -3.49 8.02
N PHE A 109 13.44 -4.03 8.85
CA PHE A 109 12.04 -3.63 8.88
C PHE A 109 11.89 -2.13 9.16
N GLY A 110 12.65 -1.59 10.11
CA GLY A 110 12.59 -0.16 10.45
C GLY A 110 12.92 0.74 9.24
N ASN A 111 13.97 0.42 8.50
CA ASN A 111 14.38 1.21 7.33
C ASN A 111 13.28 1.23 6.26
N VAL A 112 12.64 0.09 6.04
CA VAL A 112 11.53 -0.06 5.08
C VAL A 112 10.25 0.63 5.59
N ALA A 113 9.91 0.43 6.86
CA ALA A 113 8.72 0.97 7.49
C ALA A 113 8.73 2.50 7.53
N PHE A 114 9.89 3.10 7.78
CA PHE A 114 10.03 4.55 7.91
C PHE A 114 10.54 5.24 6.65
N GLY A 115 11.15 4.52 5.70
CA GLY A 115 11.69 5.11 4.47
C GLY A 115 10.71 5.20 3.31
N ASN A 116 9.55 4.52 3.38
CA ASN A 116 8.61 4.41 2.27
C ASN A 116 7.29 5.17 2.57
N PRO A 117 6.88 6.14 1.71
CA PRO A 117 5.66 6.90 1.91
C PRO A 117 4.37 6.05 2.04
N PHE A 118 4.29 4.91 1.36
CA PHE A 118 3.13 4.03 1.43
C PHE A 118 3.06 3.28 2.77
N THR A 119 4.20 2.79 3.25
CA THR A 119 4.26 2.12 4.56
C THR A 119 4.00 3.11 5.70
N GLN A 120 4.52 4.34 5.59
CA GLN A 120 4.18 5.45 6.48
C GLN A 120 2.67 5.77 6.47
N GLY A 121 2.05 5.77 5.27
CA GLY A 121 0.61 5.96 5.13
C GLY A 121 -0.21 4.90 5.89
N ILE A 122 0.23 3.65 5.84
CA ILE A 122 -0.40 2.53 6.55
C ILE A 122 -0.15 2.62 8.06
N GLN A 123 1.06 3.01 8.51
CA GLN A 123 1.30 3.31 9.92
C GLN A 123 0.39 4.44 10.44
N GLY A 124 0.17 5.46 9.61
CA GLY A 124 -0.75 6.55 9.91
C GLY A 124 -2.21 6.10 9.98
N LEU A 125 -2.62 5.15 9.14
CA LEU A 125 -3.93 4.48 9.22
C LEU A 125 -4.08 3.73 10.55
N LEU A 126 -3.14 2.83 10.86
CA LEU A 126 -3.20 1.98 12.06
C LEU A 126 -3.20 2.79 13.36
N ARG A 127 -2.53 3.95 13.37
CA ARG A 127 -2.53 4.86 14.52
C ARG A 127 -3.85 5.61 14.67
N GLU A 128 -4.43 6.07 13.56
CA GLU A 128 -5.68 6.86 13.59
C GLU A 128 -6.87 5.98 14.00
N TYR A 129 -6.92 4.75 13.51
CA TYR A 129 -8.02 3.80 13.70
C TYR A 129 -7.62 2.63 14.63
N GLU A 130 -6.72 2.87 15.60
CA GLU A 130 -6.11 1.81 16.42
C GLU A 130 -7.16 0.90 17.07
N GLU A 131 -8.14 1.46 17.77
CA GLU A 131 -9.18 0.70 18.46
C GLU A 131 -10.15 0.03 17.48
N ASP A 132 -10.52 0.70 16.40
CA ASP A 132 -11.44 0.18 15.38
C ASP A 132 -10.81 -0.99 14.60
N MET A 133 -9.49 -0.98 14.42
CA MET A 133 -8.75 -2.07 13.77
C MET A 133 -8.39 -3.20 14.73
N GLY A 134 -8.81 -3.13 16.00
CA GLY A 134 -8.51 -4.15 17.01
C GLY A 134 -7.04 -4.18 17.40
N LYS A 135 -6.40 -3.01 17.48
CA LYS A 135 -4.97 -2.83 17.80
C LYS A 135 -4.06 -3.57 16.82
N ALA A 136 -4.46 -3.59 15.56
CA ALA A 136 -3.69 -4.22 14.50
C ALA A 136 -2.32 -3.54 14.36
N LYS A 137 -1.29 -4.36 14.13
CA LYS A 137 0.09 -3.94 13.81
C LYS A 137 0.50 -4.53 12.48
N ILE A 138 1.50 -3.93 11.86
CA ILE A 138 2.11 -4.49 10.66
C ILE A 138 2.90 -5.74 11.05
N LYS A 139 2.52 -6.87 10.49
CA LYS A 139 3.22 -8.15 10.64
C LYS A 139 4.38 -8.24 9.66
N ARG A 140 4.12 -7.90 8.40
CA ARG A 140 5.13 -7.92 7.34
C ARG A 140 4.82 -7.01 6.17
N PHE A 141 5.88 -6.62 5.49
CA PHE A 141 5.84 -6.02 4.15
C PHE A 141 6.24 -7.07 3.12
N ILE A 142 5.55 -7.10 1.99
CA ILE A 142 5.87 -7.92 0.84
C ILE A 142 5.97 -6.99 -0.36
N PHE A 143 7.18 -6.76 -0.84
CA PHE A 143 7.39 -6.07 -2.12
C PHE A 143 7.40 -7.10 -3.23
N ILE A 144 6.67 -6.82 -4.31
CA ILE A 144 6.51 -7.73 -5.43
C ILE A 144 6.93 -6.97 -6.69
N SER A 145 7.80 -7.59 -7.47
CA SER A 145 8.06 -7.20 -8.86
C SER A 145 7.39 -8.20 -9.78
N GLU A 146 6.65 -7.70 -10.76
CA GLU A 146 6.17 -8.51 -11.90
C GLU A 146 7.21 -8.57 -13.02
N GLY A 147 8.39 -7.97 -12.81
CA GLY A 147 9.47 -7.86 -13.78
C GLY A 147 9.21 -6.79 -14.84
N MET A 148 10.15 -6.69 -15.79
CA MET A 148 10.04 -5.79 -16.93
C MET A 148 8.93 -6.25 -17.89
N CYS A 149 8.01 -5.34 -18.21
CA CYS A 149 6.97 -5.61 -19.19
C CYS A 149 7.61 -5.75 -20.58
N LYS A 150 7.55 -6.96 -21.17
CA LYS A 150 8.18 -7.26 -22.48
C LYS A 150 7.33 -6.81 -23.67
N GLU A 151 6.06 -6.47 -23.45
CA GLU A 151 5.15 -6.04 -24.52
C GLU A 151 4.98 -4.51 -24.50
N LYS A 152 5.50 -3.88 -25.57
CA LYS A 152 5.24 -2.51 -26.06
C LYS A 152 4.84 -1.44 -25.00
N ASP A 153 5.87 -0.89 -24.37
CA ASP A 153 6.06 0.53 -24.01
C ASP A 153 4.89 1.31 -23.39
N ILE A 154 4.55 1.00 -22.15
CA ILE A 154 3.97 2.03 -21.25
C ILE A 154 4.80 2.24 -19.98
N TYR A 155 5.59 1.25 -19.57
CA TYR A 155 6.45 1.36 -18.38
C TYR A 155 7.91 1.08 -18.76
N VAL A 156 8.76 2.09 -18.58
CA VAL A 156 10.23 2.00 -18.75
C VAL A 156 10.90 1.26 -17.58
N TYR A 157 10.11 0.75 -16.64
CA TYR A 157 10.54 0.20 -15.37
C TYR A 157 9.65 -0.99 -14.96
N PRO A 158 10.11 -1.90 -14.07
CA PRO A 158 9.32 -3.05 -13.66
C PRO A 158 8.02 -2.63 -12.95
N LEU A 159 6.98 -3.46 -13.05
CA LEU A 159 5.74 -3.20 -12.33
C LEU A 159 5.91 -3.64 -10.87
N LEU A 160 5.86 -2.67 -9.96
CA LEU A 160 6.14 -2.86 -8.54
C LEU A 160 4.87 -2.72 -7.71
N ASN A 161 4.66 -3.66 -6.80
CA ASN A 161 3.53 -3.71 -5.89
C ASN A 161 4.00 -3.87 -4.44
N LEU A 162 3.14 -3.48 -3.51
CA LEU A 162 3.32 -3.66 -2.07
C LEU A 162 2.09 -4.37 -1.50
N VAL A 163 2.32 -5.39 -0.67
CA VAL A 163 1.30 -5.95 0.22
C VAL A 163 1.78 -5.80 1.65
N VAL A 164 0.88 -5.32 2.52
CA VAL A 164 1.09 -5.24 3.95
C VAL A 164 0.12 -6.18 4.62
N GLU A 165 0.65 -7.11 5.41
CA GLU A 165 -0.14 -8.01 6.24
C GLU A 165 -0.20 -7.46 7.66
N LEU A 166 -1.41 -7.48 8.22
CA LEU A 166 -1.69 -7.05 9.58
C LEU A 166 -1.82 -8.25 10.52
N CYS A 167 -1.43 -8.06 11.78
CA CYS A 167 -1.64 -8.99 12.88
C CYS A 167 -2.25 -8.25 14.07
N ARG A 168 -2.88 -8.99 14.98
CA ARG A 168 -3.58 -8.47 16.17
C ARG A 168 -3.10 -9.16 17.45
N PRO A 169 -3.42 -8.60 18.64
CA PRO A 169 -3.06 -9.24 19.90
C PRO A 169 -3.55 -10.70 19.96
N GLY A 170 -2.62 -11.62 20.21
CA GLY A 170 -2.90 -13.06 20.22
C GLY A 170 -2.56 -13.78 18.91
N ASP A 171 -2.33 -13.05 17.82
CA ASP A 171 -1.85 -13.64 16.56
C ASP A 171 -0.36 -13.98 16.65
N GLU A 172 0.05 -15.00 15.88
CA GLU A 172 1.46 -15.30 15.66
C GLU A 172 2.16 -14.14 14.94
N GLY A 173 3.30 -13.71 15.49
CA GLY A 173 4.09 -12.60 14.95
C GLY A 173 3.61 -11.21 15.38
N TYR A 174 2.69 -11.11 16.35
CA TYR A 174 2.33 -9.82 16.93
C TYR A 174 3.52 -9.23 17.71
N PRO A 175 3.99 -8.01 17.38
CA PRO A 175 5.11 -7.38 18.08
C PRO A 175 4.80 -7.17 19.57
N SER A 176 5.65 -7.69 20.45
CA SER A 176 5.65 -7.35 21.87
C SER A 176 5.97 -5.86 22.04
N ASP A 177 5.16 -5.16 22.82
CA ASP A 177 5.37 -3.74 23.16
C ASP A 177 6.70 -3.48 23.86
#